data_AF-A0AAD4HH57-F1
#
_entry.id   AF-A0AAD4HH57-F1
#
_cell.length_a   1.000
_cell.length_b   1.000
_cell.length_c   1.000
_cell.angle_alpha   90.00
_cell.angle_beta   90.00
_cell.angle_gamma   90.00
#
_symmetry.space_group_name_H-M   'P 1'
#
loop_
_entity.id
_entity.type
_entity.pdbx_description
1 polymer ?
#
loop_
_entity_poly.entity_id
_entity_poly.type
_entity_poly.pdbx_seq_one_letter_code
_entity_poly.pdbx_strand_id
1 'polypeptide(L)'
;YVRWLAPLVLSDYQSGMRCARLPKVAFVEESDHDAFGFLNPGQVIRGAQLIPAFATGRGVSSLRRGTSFGRPNKEVDDWEEHYVGIFADRDMFLHYMHFGIG
;
A
#
# COMPACT_ATOMS: atom_id res chain seq x y z
N TYR A 1 9.37 6.19 12.82
CA TYR A 1 8.09 5.47 12.81
C TYR A 1 7.73 5.15 11.37
N VAL A 2 7.29 3.93 11.08
CA VAL A 2 6.70 3.53 9.81
C VAL A 2 5.22 3.86 9.82
N ARG A 3 4.67 4.13 8.64
CA ARG A 3 3.24 4.33 8.45
C ARG A 3 2.63 3.09 7.82
N TRP A 4 1.53 2.62 8.38
CA TRP A 4 0.92 1.38 7.91
C TRP A 4 0.01 1.61 6.70
N LEU A 5 0.03 0.63 5.80
CA LEU A 5 -0.89 0.50 4.68
C LEU A 5 -1.81 -0.68 4.98
N ALA A 6 -3.10 -0.51 4.71
CA ALA A 6 -4.09 -1.57 4.86
C ALA A 6 -4.77 -1.87 3.51
N PRO A 7 -5.22 -3.12 3.29
CA PRO A 7 -6.17 -3.40 2.22
C PRO A 7 -7.41 -2.51 2.37
N LEU A 8 -7.98 -2.03 1.28
CA LEU A 8 -9.23 -1.27 1.34
C LEU A 8 -10.42 -2.20 1.67
N VAL A 9 -10.57 -2.57 2.95
CA VAL A 9 -11.66 -3.43 3.45
C VAL A 9 -13.02 -2.75 3.33
N LEU A 10 -13.08 -1.42 3.39
CA LEU A 10 -14.30 -0.63 3.23
C LEU A 10 -14.73 -0.46 1.77
N SER A 11 -13.92 -0.89 0.80
CA SER A 11 -14.26 -0.82 -0.62
C SER A 11 -14.72 -2.19 -1.12
N ASP A 12 -15.72 -2.24 -2.00
CA ASP A 12 -16.11 -3.46 -2.74
C ASP A 12 -15.03 -3.93 -3.75
N TYR A 13 -13.77 -3.50 -3.54
CA TYR A 13 -12.67 -3.76 -4.45
C TYR A 13 -12.19 -5.21 -4.32
N GLN A 14 -12.68 -6.05 -5.23
CA GLN A 14 -12.19 -7.40 -5.41
C GLN A 14 -10.87 -7.39 -6.22
N SER A 15 -9.85 -8.06 -5.68
CA SER A 15 -8.55 -8.24 -6.32
C SER A 15 -8.21 -9.72 -6.48
N GLY A 16 -7.17 -9.99 -7.28
CA GLY A 16 -6.67 -11.34 -7.54
C GLY A 16 -6.95 -11.82 -8.97
N MET A 17 -6.41 -12.99 -9.27
CA MET A 17 -6.37 -13.54 -10.63
C MET A 17 -7.77 -13.73 -11.24
N ARG A 18 -8.76 -14.15 -10.44
CA ARG A 18 -10.15 -14.35 -10.92
C ARG A 18 -10.80 -13.06 -11.43
N CYS A 19 -10.39 -11.91 -10.91
CA CYS A 19 -10.92 -10.60 -11.28
C CYS A 19 -9.97 -9.83 -12.21
N ALA A 20 -8.80 -10.39 -12.54
CA ALA A 20 -7.72 -9.74 -13.28
C ALA A 20 -7.37 -8.33 -12.73
N ARG A 21 -7.35 -8.19 -11.40
CA ARG A 21 -7.14 -6.92 -10.70
C ARG A 21 -6.02 -7.04 -9.68
N LEU A 22 -5.11 -6.07 -9.68
CA LEU A 22 -4.03 -6.01 -8.70
C LEU A 22 -4.58 -5.74 -7.31
N PRO A 23 -3.95 -6.28 -6.24
CA PRO A 23 -4.26 -5.86 -4.87
C PRO A 23 -4.05 -4.35 -4.73
N LYS A 24 -4.92 -3.72 -3.95
CA LYS A 24 -4.88 -2.28 -3.69
C LYS A 24 -4.85 -2.00 -2.20
N VAL A 25 -4.02 -1.05 -1.80
CA VAL A 25 -3.83 -0.62 -0.41
C VAL A 25 -3.92 0.90 -0.30
N ALA A 26 -4.34 1.38 0.86
CA ALA A 26 -4.36 2.80 1.24
C ALA A 26 -3.72 2.97 2.60
N PHE A 27 -3.36 4.21 2.96
CA PHE A 27 -2.86 4.46 4.30
C PHE A 27 -3.95 4.25 5.34
N VAL A 28 -3.56 3.72 6.50
CA VAL A 28 -4.44 3.72 7.66
C VAL A 28 -4.74 5.16 8.06
N GLU A 29 -6.00 5.40 8.42
CA GLU A 29 -6.52 6.68 8.89
C GLU A 29 -5.70 7.21 10.07
N GLU A 30 -5.34 8.49 10.04
CA GLU A 30 -4.47 9.09 11.07
C GLU A 30 -5.11 9.11 12.47
N SER A 31 -6.44 9.04 12.54
CA SER A 31 -7.19 8.93 13.80
C SER A 31 -7.04 7.57 14.46
N ASP A 32 -6.59 6.55 13.73
CA ASP A 32 -6.30 5.23 14.29
C ASP A 32 -5.02 5.29 15.12
N HIS A 33 -5.09 4.83 16.37
CA HIS A 33 -3.94 4.78 17.27
C HIS A 33 -2.80 3.92 16.72
N ASP A 34 -3.11 2.95 15.87
CA ASP A 34 -2.14 2.04 15.25
C ASP A 34 -1.75 2.47 13.82
N ALA A 35 -2.07 3.69 13.37
CA ALA A 35 -1.72 4.18 12.03
C ALA A 35 -0.20 4.32 11.81
N PHE A 36 0.55 4.54 12.89
CA PHE A 36 2.00 4.63 12.89
C PHE A 36 2.59 3.66 13.90
N GLY A 37 3.72 3.05 13.56
CA GLY A 37 4.41 2.14 14.45
C GLY A 37 5.90 2.04 14.15
N PHE A 38 6.53 1.02 14.67
CA PHE A 38 7.88 0.65 14.28
C PHE A 38 7.93 -0.87 14.13
N LEU A 39 8.25 -1.33 12.94
CA LEU A 39 8.46 -2.75 12.67
C LEU A 39 9.93 -3.08 12.94
N ASN A 40 10.20 -4.16 13.68
CA ASN A 40 11.55 -4.68 13.79
C ASN A 40 12.04 -5.06 12.38
N PRO A 41 13.17 -4.51 11.87
CA PRO A 41 13.67 -4.84 10.54
C PRO A 41 13.89 -6.34 10.31
N GLY A 42 14.20 -7.11 11.36
CA GLY A 42 14.32 -8.58 11.28
C GLY A 42 13.00 -9.32 11.03
N GLN A 43 11.87 -8.64 11.10
CA GLN A 43 10.54 -9.17 10.74
C GLN A 43 10.13 -8.83 9.30
N VAL A 44 10.95 -8.08 8.56
CA VAL A 44 10.68 -7.78 7.15
C VAL A 44 10.97 -9.03 6.33
N ILE A 45 9.92 -9.58 5.70
CA ILE A 45 10.02 -10.81 4.92
C ILE A 45 10.39 -10.50 3.46
N ARG A 46 9.70 -9.52 2.85
CA ARG A 46 9.88 -9.13 1.43
C ARG A 46 9.56 -7.65 1.22
N GLY A 47 10.11 -7.08 0.15
CA GLY A 47 9.73 -5.78 -0.39
C GLY A 47 8.78 -5.93 -1.57
N ALA A 48 7.91 -4.95 -1.78
CA ALA A 48 7.02 -4.87 -2.94
C ALA A 48 7.04 -3.46 -3.53
N GLN A 49 6.82 -3.35 -4.83
CA GLN A 49 6.66 -2.05 -5.49
C GLN A 49 5.25 -1.53 -5.23
N LEU A 50 5.13 -0.28 -4.77
CA LEU A 50 3.85 0.43 -4.74
C LEU A 50 3.70 1.25 -6.01
N ILE A 51 2.57 1.09 -6.68
CA ILE A 51 2.24 1.81 -7.92
C ILE A 51 1.06 2.73 -7.62
N PRO A 52 1.20 4.06 -7.80
CA PRO A 52 0.09 4.98 -7.62
C PRO A 52 -1.16 4.59 -8.40
N ALA A 53 -2.33 4.59 -7.76
CA ALA A 53 -3.60 4.46 -8.44
C ALA A 53 -4.04 5.81 -9.02
N PHE A 54 -3.48 6.17 -10.18
CA PHE A 54 -3.71 7.47 -10.82
C PHE A 54 -5.20 7.84 -10.98
N ALA A 55 -6.06 6.85 -11.19
CA ALA A 55 -7.51 7.03 -11.35
C ALA A 55 -8.22 7.51 -10.08
N THR A 56 -7.69 7.18 -8.90
CA THR A 56 -8.26 7.63 -7.61
C THR A 56 -7.78 9.04 -7.26
N GLY A 57 -6.71 9.50 -7.90
CA GLY A 57 -6.17 10.83 -7.69
C GLY A 57 -5.34 10.97 -6.41
N ARG A 58 -4.99 12.22 -6.10
CA ARG A 58 -4.27 12.63 -4.90
C ARG A 58 -5.22 13.37 -3.98
N GLY A 59 -4.99 13.29 -2.69
CA GLY A 59 -5.87 13.97 -1.74
C GLY A 59 -5.37 13.94 -0.31
N VAL A 60 -6.32 14.18 0.59
CA VAL A 60 -6.11 14.26 2.03
C VAL A 60 -6.98 13.32 2.85
N SER A 61 -7.78 12.45 2.23
CA SER A 61 -8.64 11.54 3.01
C SER A 61 -7.76 10.60 3.82
N SER A 62 -6.75 10.02 3.18
CA SER A 62 -5.84 9.14 3.87
C SER A 62 -4.73 9.89 4.63
N LEU A 63 -4.56 11.21 4.42
CA LEU A 63 -3.33 11.92 4.81
C LEU A 63 -3.51 13.43 4.99
N ARG A 64 -3.10 13.99 6.14
CA ARG A 64 -3.02 15.45 6.27
C ARG A 64 -2.06 16.08 5.26
N ARG A 65 -2.51 17.19 4.65
CA ARG A 65 -1.68 18.04 3.80
C ARG A 65 -0.54 18.64 4.62
N GLY A 66 0.70 18.53 4.14
CA GLY A 66 1.83 19.09 4.87
C GLY A 66 3.19 18.54 4.45
N THR A 67 4.23 19.13 5.04
CA THR A 67 5.61 18.64 4.89
C THR A 67 5.79 17.37 5.73
N SER A 68 6.47 16.38 5.15
CA SER A 68 6.79 15.12 5.81
C SER A 68 8.24 14.76 5.50
N PHE A 69 8.95 14.17 6.47
CA PHE A 69 10.31 13.67 6.28
C PHE A 69 10.40 12.60 5.18
N GLY A 70 9.30 11.89 4.91
CA GLY A 70 9.23 10.90 3.85
C GLY A 70 8.93 11.46 2.46
N ARG A 71 8.65 12.77 2.34
CA ARG A 71 8.28 13.41 1.07
C ARG A 71 9.43 14.22 0.49
N PRO A 72 9.60 14.25 -0.84
CA PRO A 72 10.47 15.20 -1.51
C PRO A 72 10.08 16.64 -1.16
N ASN A 73 11.09 17.50 -1.02
CA ASN A 73 10.87 18.93 -0.82
C ASN A 73 9.98 19.48 -1.96
N LYS A 74 8.77 19.95 -1.59
CA LYS A 74 7.68 20.54 -2.42
C LYS A 74 6.43 19.68 -2.59
N GLU A 75 6.45 18.38 -2.24
CA GLU A 75 5.21 17.58 -2.24
C GLU A 75 4.44 17.78 -0.94
N VAL A 76 3.14 18.09 -1.07
CA VAL A 76 2.24 18.42 0.05
C VAL A 76 1.08 17.43 0.21
N ASP A 77 0.87 16.58 -0.78
CA ASP A 77 -0.14 15.52 -0.83
C ASP A 77 0.50 14.18 -1.25
N ASP A 78 -0.24 13.09 -1.07
CA ASP A 78 0.12 11.77 -1.58
C ASP A 78 -1.06 11.20 -2.41
N TRP A 79 -0.79 10.11 -3.11
CA TRP A 79 -1.85 9.31 -3.75
C TRP A 79 -2.72 8.65 -2.68
N GLU A 80 -4.03 8.65 -2.89
CA GLU A 80 -4.98 8.06 -1.94
C GLU A 80 -4.84 6.54 -1.87
N GLU A 81 -4.56 5.91 -3.02
CA GLU A 81 -4.45 4.46 -3.11
C GLU A 81 -3.27 4.04 -3.96
N HIS A 82 -2.76 2.85 -3.67
CA HIS A 82 -1.63 2.24 -4.35
C HIS A 82 -1.95 0.80 -4.74
N TYR A 83 -1.61 0.41 -5.96
CA TYR A 83 -1.56 -0.99 -6.34
C TYR A 83 -0.28 -1.64 -5.81
N VAL A 84 -0.40 -2.89 -5.37
CA VAL A 84 0.74 -3.71 -4.98
C VAL A 84 1.29 -4.41 -6.23
N GLY A 85 2.53 -4.10 -6.58
CA GLY A 85 3.22 -4.66 -7.73
C GLY A 85 3.66 -6.10 -7.46
N ILE A 86 2.78 -7.05 -7.74
CA ILE A 86 3.02 -8.50 -7.52
C ILE A 86 4.05 -9.13 -8.48
N PHE A 87 4.61 -8.34 -9.40
CA PHE A 87 5.52 -8.80 -10.45
C PHE A 87 7.00 -8.52 -10.15
N ALA A 88 7.34 -8.02 -8.96
CA ALA A 88 8.74 -7.66 -8.65
C ALA A 88 9.67 -8.89 -8.67
N ASP A 89 9.14 -10.08 -8.34
CA ASP A 89 9.85 -11.35 -8.49
C ASP A 89 8.88 -12.52 -8.70
N ARG A 90 9.43 -13.67 -9.10
CA ARG A 90 8.65 -14.89 -9.41
C ARG A 90 7.92 -15.45 -8.18
N ASP A 91 8.55 -15.41 -7.01
CA ASP A 91 7.99 -15.96 -5.77
C ASP A 91 6.79 -15.13 -5.32
N MET A 92 6.91 -13.80 -5.36
CA MET A 92 5.81 -12.90 -5.05
C MET A 92 4.62 -13.11 -6.02
N PHE A 93 4.88 -13.25 -7.32
CA PHE A 93 3.82 -13.56 -8.28
C PHE A 93 3.12 -14.89 -7.94
N LEU A 94 3.88 -15.96 -7.70
CA LEU A 94 3.33 -17.29 -7.39
C LEU A 94 2.53 -17.31 -6.09
N HIS A 95 2.95 -16.56 -5.07
CA HIS A 95 2.23 -16.41 -3.80
C HIS A 95 0.83 -15.82 -4.04
N TYR A 96 0.70 -14.73 -4.81
CA TYR A 96 -0.60 -14.14 -5.15
C TYR A 96 -1.44 -15.00 -6.09
N MET A 97 -0.81 -15.92 -6.81
CA MET A 97 -1.48 -16.85 -7.71
C MET A 97 -2.00 -18.11 -7.02
N HIS A 98 -1.74 -18.28 -5.72
CA HIS A 98 -2.04 -19.51 -4.97
C HIS A 98 -1.38 -20.78 -5.58
N PHE A 99 -0.31 -20.59 -6.36
CA PHE A 99 0.53 -21.66 -6.91
C PHE A 99 1.90 -21.73 -6.22
N GLY A 100 2.20 -20.78 -5.33
CA GLY A 100 3.38 -20.80 -4.48
C GLY A 100 3.25 -21.78 -3.33
N ILE A 101 4.36 -22.40 -2.94
CA ILE A 101 4.50 -23.11 -1.67
C ILE A 101 5.11 -22.10 -0.70
N GLY A 102 4.31 -21.52 0.20
CA GLY A 102 4.79 -20.54 1.18
C GLY A 102 3.77 -19.46 1.53
#